data_AF-A0A3C1DVV9-F1
#
_entry.id   AF-A0A3C1DVV9-F1
#
_cell.length_a   1.000
_cell.length_b   1.000
_cell.length_c   1.000
_cell.angle_alpha   90.00
_cell.angle_beta   90.00
_cell.angle_gamma   90.00
#
_symmetry.space_group_name_H-M   'P 1'
#
loop_
_entity.id
_entity.type
_entity.pdbx_description
1 polymer ?
#
loop_
_entity_poly.entity_id
_entity_poly.type
_entity_poly.pdbx_seq_one_letter_code
_entity_poly.pdbx_strand_id
1 'polypeptide(L)'
;GYVQFSAHGLGVGAGCHMMATDQLARYRDAVSADESGEELRKAIAEVAGAGVTVSAHEQLKSIPRGYPKEHPRADLLRNKDLAAWKEWPVAAWLHTPVAADHVKDALRAARPLIRWLDAHVGESTLERHR
;
A
#
# COMPACT_ATOMS: atom_id res chain seq x y z
N GLY A 1 -10.54 -0.68 1.10
CA GLY A 1 -10.03 -2.05 1.34
C GLY A 1 -10.63 -2.98 0.31
N TYR A 2 -9.97 -4.09 0.03
CA TYR A 2 -10.36 -5.11 -0.94
C TYR A 2 -10.29 -6.48 -0.26
N VAL A 3 -11.23 -7.35 -0.58
CA VAL A 3 -11.26 -8.73 -0.08
C VAL A 3 -11.33 -9.67 -1.28
N GLN A 4 -10.37 -10.57 -1.35
CA GLN A 4 -10.33 -11.66 -2.32
C GLN A 4 -10.75 -12.95 -1.65
N PHE A 5 -11.69 -13.66 -2.26
CA PHE A 5 -12.07 -15.01 -1.85
C PHE A 5 -11.98 -15.94 -3.06
N SER A 6 -11.28 -17.06 -2.92
CA SER A 6 -11.11 -18.04 -3.99
C SER A 6 -10.89 -19.44 -3.43
N ALA A 7 -10.81 -20.44 -4.31
CA ALA A 7 -10.42 -21.80 -3.95
C ALA A 7 -9.01 -21.88 -3.31
N HIS A 8 -8.18 -20.84 -3.45
CA HIS A 8 -6.85 -20.76 -2.83
C HIS A 8 -6.88 -20.14 -1.42
N GLY A 9 -8.01 -19.56 -0.99
CA GLY A 9 -8.17 -18.99 0.34
C GLY A 9 -8.71 -17.55 0.34
N LEU A 10 -8.32 -16.80 1.37
CA LEU A 10 -8.78 -15.44 1.65
C LEU A 10 -7.61 -14.45 1.58
N GLY A 11 -7.78 -13.36 0.84
CA GLY A 11 -6.84 -12.26 0.74
C GLY A 11 -7.50 -10.95 1.12
N VAL A 12 -6.74 -10.04 1.74
CA VAL A 12 -7.19 -8.71 2.15
C VAL A 12 -6.14 -7.71 1.76
N GLY A 13 -6.57 -6.70 0.99
CA GLY A 13 -5.72 -5.62 0.51
C GLY A 13 -6.22 -4.25 0.97
N ALA A 14 -5.30 -3.32 1.21
CA ALA A 14 -5.63 -1.91 1.42
C ALA A 14 -4.48 -1.01 0.97
N GLY A 15 -4.77 0.02 0.18
CA GLY A 15 -3.79 0.99 -0.30
C GLY A 15 -4.24 1.66 -1.58
N CYS A 16 -3.28 2.21 -2.32
CA CYS A 16 -3.52 2.81 -3.62
C CYS A 16 -3.04 1.85 -4.70
N HIS A 17 -3.99 1.20 -5.37
CA HIS A 17 -3.74 0.41 -6.57
C HIS A 17 -3.85 1.30 -7.81
N MET A 18 -2.89 1.25 -8.73
CA MET A 18 -2.85 2.07 -9.95
C MET A 18 -3.07 3.57 -9.68
N MET A 19 -2.08 4.23 -9.07
CA MET A 19 -2.14 5.68 -8.88
C MET A 19 -2.19 6.41 -10.24
N ALA A 20 -3.07 7.40 -10.35
CA ALA A 20 -3.08 8.33 -11.48
C ALA A 20 -1.80 9.19 -11.51
N THR A 21 -1.54 9.88 -12.62
CA THR A 21 -0.31 10.66 -12.79
C THR A 21 -0.14 11.75 -11.73
N ASP A 22 -1.22 12.43 -11.34
CA ASP A 22 -1.20 13.46 -10.29
C ASP A 22 -0.96 12.85 -8.89
N GLN A 23 -1.55 11.69 -8.62
CA GLN A 23 -1.29 10.93 -7.40
C GLN A 23 0.16 10.44 -7.33
N LEU A 24 0.72 9.95 -8.44
CA LEU A 24 2.12 9.52 -8.51
C LEU A 24 3.10 10.66 -8.25
N ALA A 25 2.78 11.87 -8.72
CA ALA A 25 3.60 13.04 -8.43
C ALA A 25 3.61 13.34 -6.93
N ARG A 26 2.42 13.47 -6.31
CA ARG A 26 2.28 13.71 -4.86
C ARG A 26 2.92 12.63 -4.01
N TYR A 27 2.72 11.35 -4.40
CA TYR A 27 3.37 10.22 -3.76
C TYR A 27 4.89 10.35 -3.76
N ARG A 28 5.51 10.63 -4.91
CA ARG A 28 6.96 10.72 -5.01
C ARG A 28 7.53 11.95 -4.31
N ASP A 29 6.82 13.07 -4.34
CA ASP A 29 7.21 14.27 -3.60
C ASP A 29 7.21 13.99 -2.09
N ALA A 30 6.15 13.36 -1.58
CA ALA A 30 6.05 12.97 -0.18
C ALA A 30 7.05 11.88 0.23
N VAL A 31 7.36 10.93 -0.66
CA VAL A 31 8.42 9.94 -0.43
C VAL A 31 9.79 10.60 -0.40
N SER A 32 10.03 11.61 -1.24
CA SER A 32 11.34 12.27 -1.32
C SER A 32 11.60 13.17 -0.12
N ALA A 33 10.58 13.85 0.39
CA ALA A 33 10.71 14.71 1.57
C ALA A 33 11.13 13.90 2.82
N ASP A 34 11.91 14.52 3.70
CA ASP A 34 12.52 13.82 4.84
C ASP A 34 11.50 13.40 5.90
N GLU A 35 10.62 14.32 6.30
CA GLU A 35 9.60 14.07 7.33
C GLU A 35 8.60 13.01 6.86
N SER A 36 7.84 13.30 5.78
CA SER A 36 6.83 12.37 5.27
C SER A 36 7.43 11.07 4.73
N GLY A 37 8.66 11.10 4.20
CA GLY A 37 9.35 9.90 3.74
C GLY A 37 9.75 8.96 4.88
N GLU A 38 10.14 9.51 6.03
CA GLU A 38 10.43 8.71 7.23
C GLU A 38 9.15 8.24 7.93
N GLU A 39 8.09 9.04 7.92
CA GLU A 39 6.76 8.61 8.37
C GLU A 39 6.26 7.41 7.56
N LEU A 40 6.44 7.41 6.24
CA LEU A 40 6.09 6.26 5.41
C LEU A 40 6.87 5.00 5.80
N ARG A 41 8.20 5.13 6.00
CA ARG A 41 9.02 4.00 6.44
C ARG A 41 8.54 3.42 7.77
N LYS A 42 8.19 4.28 8.73
CA LYS A 42 7.63 3.87 10.03
C LYS A 42 6.27 3.18 9.85
N ALA A 43 5.38 3.74 9.04
CA ALA A 43 4.09 3.14 8.74
C ALA A 43 4.25 1.74 8.10
N ILE A 44 5.16 1.59 7.14
CA ILE A 44 5.47 0.29 6.52
C ILE A 44 6.00 -0.70 7.56
N ALA A 45 6.92 -0.27 8.43
CA ALA A 45 7.47 -1.13 9.48
C ALA A 45 6.40 -1.56 10.50
N GLU A 46 5.48 -0.67 10.87
CA GLU A 46 4.36 -1.00 11.77
C GLU A 46 3.42 -2.04 11.14
N VAL A 47 3.04 -1.84 9.87
CA VAL A 47 2.19 -2.78 9.11
C VAL A 47 2.88 -4.15 8.99
N ALA A 48 4.18 -4.15 8.67
CA ALA A 48 4.98 -5.38 8.60
C ALA A 48 5.09 -6.08 9.97
N GLY A 49 5.26 -5.32 11.06
CA GLY A 49 5.28 -5.84 12.42
C GLY A 49 3.97 -6.50 12.85
N ALA A 50 2.83 -6.09 12.27
CA ALA A 50 1.54 -6.75 12.43
C ALA A 50 1.36 -7.98 11.50
N GLY A 51 2.41 -8.39 10.78
CA GLY A 51 2.40 -9.55 9.90
C GLY A 51 1.67 -9.32 8.58
N VAL A 52 1.48 -8.06 8.17
CA VAL A 52 0.89 -7.68 6.87
C VAL A 52 1.99 -7.20 5.94
N THR A 53 2.05 -7.73 4.73
CA THR A 53 3.07 -7.33 3.76
C THR A 53 2.71 -5.98 3.15
N VAL A 54 3.69 -5.11 2.92
CA VAL A 54 3.50 -3.90 2.09
C VAL A 54 4.33 -4.03 0.83
N SER A 55 3.71 -3.91 -0.33
CA SER A 55 4.39 -4.02 -1.61
C SER A 55 3.73 -3.15 -2.69
N ALA A 56 4.46 -2.99 -3.78
CA ALA A 56 3.94 -2.49 -5.04
C ALA A 56 3.76 -3.67 -6.00
N HIS A 57 2.69 -3.64 -6.78
CA HIS A 57 2.48 -4.54 -7.91
C HIS A 57 3.36 -4.14 -9.10
N GLU A 58 3.45 -2.84 -9.40
CA GLU A 58 4.26 -2.33 -10.49
C GLU A 58 5.37 -1.38 -9.99
N GLN A 59 6.59 -1.62 -10.47
CA GLN A 59 7.77 -0.80 -10.19
C GLN A 59 8.49 -0.40 -11.48
N LEU A 60 9.02 0.82 -11.49
CA LEU A 60 9.95 1.27 -12.51
C LEU A 60 11.29 0.53 -12.40
N LYS A 61 11.93 0.28 -13.53
CA LYS A 61 13.26 -0.36 -13.58
C LYS A 61 14.35 0.51 -12.95
N SER A 62 14.22 1.83 -13.09
CA SER A 62 15.15 2.83 -12.58
C SER A 62 14.39 3.87 -11.76
N ILE A 63 15.13 4.61 -10.93
CA ILE A 63 14.59 5.77 -10.23
C ILE A 63 14.00 6.78 -11.25
N PRO A 64 12.86 7.43 -10.96
CA PRO A 64 12.31 8.48 -11.82
C PRO A 64 13.29 9.66 -11.97
N ARG A 65 13.15 10.41 -13.07
CA ARG A 65 13.88 11.66 -13.26
C ARG A 65 13.52 12.65 -12.15
N GLY A 66 14.49 13.46 -11.72
CA GLY A 66 14.31 14.47 -10.67
C GLY A 66 14.77 14.04 -9.27
N TYR A 67 15.14 12.76 -9.08
CA TYR A 67 15.63 12.25 -7.79
C TYR A 67 17.08 11.74 -7.91
N PRO A 68 17.92 11.91 -6.85
CA PRO A 68 19.28 11.35 -6.83
C PRO A 68 19.26 9.83 -6.95
N LYS A 69 20.19 9.25 -7.72
CA LYS A 69 20.25 7.80 -7.93
C LYS A 69 20.46 7.02 -6.63
N GLU A 70 21.21 7.58 -5.68
CA GLU A 70 21.51 7.02 -4.38
C GLU A 70 20.55 7.51 -3.28
N HIS A 71 19.31 7.86 -3.63
CA HIS A 71 18.30 8.31 -2.64
C HIS A 71 18.01 7.22 -1.60
N PRO A 72 17.94 7.54 -0.29
CA PRO A 72 17.73 6.55 0.77
C PRO A 72 16.41 5.77 0.68
N ARG A 73 15.46 6.29 -0.11
CA ARG A 73 14.14 5.70 -0.37
C ARG A 73 13.92 5.36 -1.85
N ALA A 74 15.00 5.05 -2.59
CA ALA A 74 14.95 4.80 -4.03
C ALA A 74 13.93 3.72 -4.43
N ASP A 75 13.79 2.64 -3.64
CA ASP A 75 12.82 1.58 -3.92
C ASP A 75 11.37 2.07 -3.87
N LEU A 76 11.05 2.92 -2.89
CA LEU A 76 9.71 3.52 -2.77
C LEU A 76 9.43 4.48 -3.91
N LEU A 77 10.42 5.25 -4.38
CA LEU A 77 10.26 6.17 -5.52
C LEU A 77 9.97 5.43 -6.84
N ARG A 78 10.41 4.18 -6.97
CA ARG A 78 10.17 3.34 -8.14
C ARG A 78 8.76 2.76 -8.19
N ASN A 79 8.08 2.67 -7.05
CA ASN A 79 6.71 2.16 -6.98
C ASN A 79 5.75 3.01 -7.80
N LYS A 80 4.80 2.35 -8.46
CA LYS A 80 3.65 2.98 -9.14
C LYS A 80 2.33 2.79 -8.41
N ASP A 81 2.34 1.95 -7.39
CA ASP A 81 1.24 1.66 -6.49
C ASP A 81 1.85 1.24 -5.15
N LEU A 82 1.04 1.24 -4.09
CA LEU A 82 1.50 0.79 -2.79
C LEU A 82 0.31 0.27 -1.99
N ALA A 83 0.38 -1.00 -1.59
CA ALA A 83 -0.68 -1.64 -0.86
C ALA A 83 -0.15 -2.57 0.23
N ALA A 84 -0.88 -2.59 1.35
CA ALA A 84 -0.82 -3.63 2.34
C ALA A 84 -1.60 -4.85 1.83
N TRP A 85 -1.04 -6.05 2.01
CA TRP A 85 -1.62 -7.33 1.63
C TRP A 85 -1.44 -8.37 2.74
N LYS A 86 -2.53 -9.07 3.06
CA LYS A 86 -2.53 -10.23 3.93
C LYS A 86 -3.34 -11.34 3.28
N GLU A 87 -2.80 -12.55 3.28
CA GLU A 87 -3.50 -13.72 2.76
C GLU A 87 -3.38 -14.91 3.71
N TRP A 88 -4.38 -15.78 3.60
CA TRP A 88 -4.46 -17.04 4.31
C TRP A 88 -4.91 -18.14 3.35
N PRO A 89 -4.32 -19.35 3.44
CA PRO A 89 -4.82 -20.50 2.69
C PRO A 89 -6.20 -20.92 3.20
N VAL A 90 -6.86 -21.80 2.44
CA VAL A 90 -8.10 -22.45 2.90
C VAL A 90 -7.87 -23.14 4.24
N ALA A 91 -8.74 -22.85 5.21
CA ALA A 91 -8.67 -23.39 6.57
C ALA A 91 -10.07 -23.56 7.16
N ALA A 92 -10.19 -24.39 8.21
CA ALA A 92 -11.47 -24.72 8.82
C ALA A 92 -12.26 -23.50 9.33
N TRP A 93 -11.59 -22.43 9.75
CA TRP A 93 -12.26 -21.20 10.21
C TRP A 93 -12.90 -20.38 9.07
N LEU A 94 -12.53 -20.63 7.81
CA LEU A 94 -12.85 -19.76 6.67
C LEU A 94 -14.36 -19.64 6.39
N HIS A 95 -15.14 -20.68 6.70
CA HIS A 95 -16.61 -20.69 6.53
C HIS A 95 -17.38 -20.21 7.77
N THR A 96 -16.66 -19.75 8.80
CA THR A 96 -17.23 -19.32 10.08
C THR A 96 -17.12 -17.80 10.23
N PRO A 97 -17.82 -17.18 11.21
CA PRO A 97 -17.70 -15.75 11.48
C PRO A 97 -16.27 -15.26 11.79
N VAL A 98 -15.35 -16.14 12.21
CA VAL A 98 -13.93 -15.82 12.45
C VAL A 98 -13.25 -15.23 11.22
N ALA A 99 -13.68 -15.60 10.00
CA ALA A 99 -13.16 -15.00 8.78
C ALA A 99 -13.35 -13.48 8.74
N ALA A 100 -14.48 -12.98 9.23
CA ALA A 100 -14.73 -11.54 9.30
C ALA A 100 -13.77 -10.83 10.27
N ASP A 101 -13.34 -11.50 11.34
CA ASP A 101 -12.41 -10.93 12.30
C ASP A 101 -10.99 -10.86 11.72
N HIS A 102 -10.54 -11.89 11.01
CA HIS A 102 -9.30 -11.82 10.23
C HIS A 102 -9.30 -10.66 9.23
N VAL A 103 -10.40 -10.43 8.51
CA VAL A 103 -10.54 -9.31 7.58
C VAL A 103 -10.43 -7.98 8.31
N LYS A 104 -11.21 -7.80 9.40
CA LYS A 104 -11.18 -6.56 10.19
C LYS A 104 -9.77 -6.29 10.72
N ASP A 105 -9.10 -7.30 11.25
CA ASP A 105 -7.79 -7.13 11.88
C ASP A 105 -6.70 -6.80 10.85
N ALA A 106 -6.72 -7.42 9.66
CA ALA A 106 -5.81 -7.02 8.57
C ALA A 106 -6.08 -5.58 8.08
N LEU A 107 -7.34 -5.18 7.91
CA LEU A 107 -7.68 -3.81 7.52
C LEU A 107 -7.27 -2.79 8.60
N ARG A 108 -7.40 -3.15 9.87
CA ARG A 108 -6.97 -2.34 11.02
C ARG A 108 -5.45 -2.22 11.08
N ALA A 109 -4.73 -3.31 10.82
CA ALA A 109 -3.27 -3.33 10.77
C ALA A 109 -2.74 -2.47 9.62
N ALA A 110 -3.45 -2.38 8.50
CA ALA A 110 -3.06 -1.53 7.36
C ALA A 110 -3.24 -0.02 7.59
N ARG A 111 -3.94 0.42 8.65
CA ARG A 111 -4.29 1.84 8.86
C ARG A 111 -3.12 2.82 8.87
N PRO A 112 -1.92 2.52 9.42
CA PRO A 112 -0.80 3.45 9.35
C PRO A 112 -0.44 3.81 7.90
N LEU A 113 -0.37 2.82 7.01
CA LEU A 113 -0.14 3.05 5.58
C LEU A 113 -1.27 3.85 4.94
N ILE A 114 -2.52 3.50 5.24
CA ILE A 114 -3.69 4.20 4.66
C ILE A 114 -3.73 5.67 5.08
N ARG A 115 -3.49 5.96 6.35
CA ARG A 115 -3.46 7.35 6.85
C ARG A 115 -2.39 8.17 6.15
N TRP A 116 -1.21 7.59 5.93
CA TRP A 116 -0.15 8.26 5.18
C TRP A 116 -0.56 8.53 3.72
N LEU A 117 -1.14 7.53 3.04
CA LEU A 117 -1.62 7.69 1.67
C LEU A 117 -2.74 8.73 1.57
N ASP A 118 -3.69 8.75 2.49
CA ASP A 118 -4.77 9.72 2.51
C ASP A 118 -4.24 11.15 2.75
N ALA A 119 -3.27 11.32 3.65
CA ALA A 119 -2.70 12.61 3.99
C ALA A 119 -1.83 13.22 2.88
N HIS A 120 -1.06 12.38 2.16
CA HIS A 120 -0.07 12.86 1.20
C HIS A 120 -0.42 12.62 -0.27
N VAL A 121 -1.26 11.63 -0.57
CA VAL A 121 -1.62 11.26 -1.95
C VAL A 121 -3.06 11.64 -2.25
N GLY A 122 -4.02 11.22 -1.41
CA GLY A 122 -5.45 11.52 -1.59
C GLY A 122 -6.03 11.03 -2.93
N GLU A 123 -7.24 11.49 -3.26
CA GLU A 123 -7.91 11.16 -4.52
C GLU A 123 -7.27 11.87 -5.73
N SER A 124 -7.36 11.25 -6.91
CA SER A 124 -6.97 11.93 -8.15
C SER A 124 -7.92 13.10 -8.42
N THR A 125 -7.33 14.22 -8.85
CA THR A 125 -8.05 15.43 -9.29
C THR A 125 -8.24 15.49 -10.81
N LEU A 126 -7.68 14.52 -11.54
CA LEU A 126 -7.86 14.41 -12.97
C LEU A 126 -9.27 13.90 -13.29
N GLU A 127 -9.86 14.39 -14.37
CA GLU A 127 -11.13 13.88 -14.85
C GLU A 127 -10.99 12.38 -15.18
N ARG A 128 -11.86 11.55 -14.60
CA ARG A 128 -11.98 10.15 -15.00
C ARG A 128 -12.62 10.14 -16.38
N HIS A 129 -11.81 10.06 -17.43
CA HIS A 129 -12.32 9.66 -18.74
C HIS A 129 -12.85 8.23 -18.60
N ARG A 130 -14.19 8.10 -18.65
CA ARG A 130 -14.91 6.82 -18.68
C ARG A 130 -14.77 6.15 -20.03
#